data_AF-A0A503PQV3-F1
#
_entry.id   AF-A0A503PQV3-F1
#
_cell.length_a   1.000
_cell.length_b   1.000
_cell.length_c   1.000
_cell.angle_alpha   90.00
_cell.angle_beta   90.00
_cell.angle_gamma   90.00
#
_symmetry.space_group_name_H-M   'P 1'
#
loop_
_entity.id
_entity.type
_entity.pdbx_description
1 polymer ?
#
loop_
_entity_poly.entity_id
_entity_poly.type
_entity_poly.pdbx_seq_one_letter_code
_entity_poly.pdbx_strand_id
1 'polypeptide(L)'
;MAGNAAGLQASVPSYAGGIALWAAGLVMVSAQATFALWMRLTAFAAALLFAVSVLMILWGAPLLPTSAPLPALGYPFLVLTFIGWIWTLLKAER
;
A
#
# COMPACT_ATOMS: atom_id res chain seq x y z
N MET A 1 6.25 -29.26 -4.44
CA MET A 1 6.33 -28.20 -3.41
C MET A 1 5.15 -27.27 -3.59
N ALA A 2 4.18 -27.27 -2.67
CA ALA A 2 3.17 -26.23 -2.64
C ALA A 2 3.83 -24.97 -2.05
N GLY A 3 4.20 -24.00 -2.91
CA GLY A 3 4.84 -22.74 -2.51
C GLY A 3 3.84 -21.78 -1.85
N ASN A 4 3.82 -20.50 -2.24
CA ASN A 4 2.88 -19.48 -1.73
C ASN A 4 1.38 -19.88 -1.83
N ALA A 5 1.05 -20.90 -2.63
CA ALA A 5 -0.29 -21.48 -2.76
C ALA A 5 -0.69 -22.45 -1.63
N ALA A 6 0.21 -22.78 -0.69
CA ALA A 6 -0.04 -23.74 0.39
C ALA A 6 -0.88 -23.18 1.56
N GLY A 7 -1.21 -21.88 1.55
CA GLY A 7 -2.03 -21.24 2.59
C GLY A 7 -1.67 -19.78 2.83
N LEU A 8 -2.46 -19.10 3.66
CA LEU A 8 -2.31 -17.66 3.95
C LEU A 8 -0.93 -17.33 4.55
N GLN A 9 -0.44 -18.14 5.48
CA GLN A 9 0.90 -17.99 6.06
C GLN A 9 2.00 -18.26 5.05
N ALA A 10 1.81 -19.22 4.13
CA ALA A 10 2.76 -19.49 3.06
C ALA A 10 2.84 -18.33 2.06
N SER A 11 1.79 -17.51 1.94
CA SER A 11 1.76 -16.35 1.04
C SER A 11 2.50 -15.11 1.57
N VAL A 12 3.02 -15.12 2.80
CA VAL A 12 3.69 -13.96 3.42
C VAL A 12 4.81 -13.37 2.54
N PRO A 13 5.71 -14.16 1.91
CA PRO A 13 6.73 -13.60 1.02
C PRO A 13 6.16 -12.88 -0.20
N SER A 14 5.16 -13.48 -0.88
CA SER A 14 4.47 -12.82 -2.00
C SER A 14 3.71 -11.57 -1.56
N TYR A 15 3.11 -11.61 -0.37
CA TYR A 15 2.42 -10.47 0.21
C TYR A 15 3.39 -9.30 0.45
N ALA A 16 4.53 -9.56 1.11
CA ALA A 16 5.57 -8.57 1.35
C ALA A 16 6.07 -7.94 0.05
N GLY A 17 6.33 -8.75 -0.98
CA GLY A 17 6.69 -8.25 -2.31
C GLY A 17 5.61 -7.34 -2.91
N GLY A 18 4.34 -7.75 -2.84
CA GLY A 18 3.21 -6.97 -3.33
C GLY A 18 3.07 -5.61 -2.64
N ILE A 19 3.10 -5.57 -1.31
CA ILE A 19 2.95 -4.30 -0.58
C ILE A 19 4.19 -3.40 -0.70
N ALA A 20 5.38 -3.95 -0.93
CA ALA A 20 6.59 -3.17 -1.24
C ALA A 20 6.45 -2.44 -2.58
N LEU A 21 5.95 -3.13 -3.62
CA LEU A 21 5.68 -2.53 -4.92
C LEU A 21 4.60 -1.44 -4.83
N TRP A 22 3.54 -1.68 -4.05
CA TRP A 22 2.53 -0.66 -3.77
C TRP A 22 3.11 0.57 -3.08
N ALA A 23 3.92 0.39 -2.04
CA ALA A 23 4.55 1.50 -1.33
C ALA A 23 5.40 2.38 -2.27
N ALA A 24 6.23 1.75 -3.12
CA ALA A 24 7.02 2.47 -4.11
C ALA A 24 6.15 3.18 -5.17
N GLY A 25 5.14 2.50 -5.69
CA GLY A 25 4.22 3.04 -6.70
C GLY A 25 3.42 4.23 -6.18
N LEU A 26 2.93 4.18 -4.94
CA LEU A 26 2.20 5.28 -4.31
C LEU A 26 3.03 6.55 -4.22
N VAL A 27 4.29 6.42 -3.81
CA VAL A 27 5.25 7.54 -3.76
C VAL A 27 5.51 8.07 -5.16
N MET A 28 5.83 7.20 -6.11
CA MET A 28 6.18 7.59 -7.49
C MET A 28 5.04 8.35 -8.18
N VAL A 29 3.80 7.85 -8.05
CA VAL A 29 2.63 8.46 -8.68
C VAL A 29 2.21 9.75 -7.94
N SER A 30 2.09 9.68 -6.61
CA SER A 30 1.48 10.79 -5.85
C SER A 30 2.47 11.89 -5.46
N ALA A 31 3.77 11.74 -5.73
CA ALA A 31 4.72 12.82 -5.47
C ALA A 31 4.49 14.05 -6.36
N GLN A 32 3.86 13.88 -7.52
CA GLN A 32 3.65 14.94 -8.52
C GLN A 32 2.74 16.07 -8.02
N ALA A 33 3.09 17.32 -8.36
CA ALA A 33 2.33 18.51 -7.95
C ALA A 33 0.94 18.63 -8.62
N THR A 34 0.66 17.80 -9.64
CA THR A 34 -0.65 17.69 -10.28
C THR A 34 -1.73 17.20 -9.31
N PHE A 35 -1.35 16.39 -8.31
CA PHE A 35 -2.27 15.93 -7.27
C PHE A 35 -2.38 16.94 -6.13
N ALA A 36 -3.61 17.14 -5.64
CA ALA A 36 -3.86 18.02 -4.50
C ALA A 36 -3.12 17.51 -3.25
N LEU A 37 -2.71 18.43 -2.36
CA LEU A 37 -1.90 18.11 -1.18
C LEU A 37 -2.49 16.96 -0.34
N TRP A 38 -3.80 16.96 -0.10
CA TRP A 38 -4.45 15.92 0.70
C TRP A 38 -4.28 14.52 0.09
N MET A 39 -4.33 14.38 -1.24
CA MET A 39 -4.16 13.10 -1.95
C MET A 39 -2.72 12.59 -1.78
N ARG A 40 -1.76 13.51 -1.82
CA ARG A 40 -0.34 13.22 -1.61
C ARG A 40 -0.11 12.73 -0.19
N LEU A 41 -0.73 13.39 0.80
CA LEU A 41 -0.64 13.00 2.21
C LEU A 41 -1.23 11.61 2.47
N THR A 42 -2.40 11.28 1.90
CA THR A 42 -2.99 9.94 2.05
C THR A 42 -2.13 8.88 1.39
N ALA A 43 -1.54 9.17 0.23
CA ALA A 43 -0.64 8.24 -0.46
C ALA A 43 0.64 7.99 0.34
N PHE A 44 1.26 9.03 0.89
CA PHE A 44 2.44 8.90 1.73
C PHE A 44 2.16 8.17 3.05
N ALA A 45 0.99 8.41 3.65
CA ALA A 45 0.56 7.66 4.83
C ALA A 45 0.44 6.16 4.52
N ALA A 46 -0.26 5.78 3.45
CA ALA A 46 -0.38 4.39 3.01
C ALA A 46 0.99 3.77 2.71
N ALA A 47 1.84 4.48 1.94
CA ALA A 47 3.17 4.01 1.58
C ALA A 47 4.06 3.77 2.80
N LEU A 48 4.03 4.67 3.79
CA LEU A 48 4.80 4.52 5.04
C LEU A 48 4.34 3.29 5.82
N LEU A 49 3.02 3.12 6.00
CA LEU A 49 2.46 1.98 6.74
C LEU A 49 2.80 0.64 6.06
N PHE A 50 2.75 0.57 4.73
CA PHE A 50 3.16 -0.61 3.98
C PHE A 50 4.68 -0.84 4.04
N ALA A 51 5.50 0.20 3.93
CA ALA A 51 6.95 0.09 4.05
C ALA A 51 7.37 -0.45 5.43
N VAL A 52 6.79 0.08 6.51
CA VAL A 52 7.03 -0.43 7.88
C VAL A 52 6.62 -1.90 7.97
N SER A 53 5.47 -2.28 7.40
CA SER A 53 5.00 -3.67 7.41
C SER A 53 5.96 -4.61 6.66
N VAL A 54 6.52 -4.17 5.52
CA VAL A 54 7.55 -4.92 4.80
C VAL A 54 8.80 -5.10 5.66
N LEU A 55 9.30 -4.03 6.28
CA LEU A 55 10.48 -4.10 7.14
C LEU A 55 10.27 -5.07 8.32
N MET A 56 9.08 -5.07 8.92
CA MET A 56 8.72 -6.05 9.96
C MET A 56 8.72 -7.49 9.44
N ILE A 57 8.17 -7.74 8.26
CA ILE A 57 8.19 -9.08 7.64
C ILE A 57 9.62 -9.53 7.36
N LEU A 58 10.48 -8.65 6.85
CA LEU A 58 11.89 -8.93 6.63
C LEU A 58 12.65 -9.18 7.95
N TRP A 59 12.20 -8.58 9.04
CA TRP A 59 12.72 -8.82 10.40
C TRP A 59 12.15 -10.08 11.08
N GLY A 60 11.35 -10.87 10.36
CA GLY A 60 10.81 -12.15 10.83
C GLY A 60 9.41 -12.09 11.45
N ALA A 61 8.72 -10.95 11.43
CA ALA A 61 7.33 -10.88 11.87
C ALA A 61 6.39 -11.40 10.78
N PRO A 62 5.61 -12.48 11.00
CA PRO A 62 4.76 -13.07 9.96
C PRO A 62 3.44 -12.30 9.80
N LEU A 63 3.51 -11.02 9.41
CA LEU A 63 2.34 -10.17 9.22
C LEU A 63 1.49 -10.66 8.05
N LEU A 64 0.19 -10.77 8.30
CA LEU A 64 -0.83 -11.08 7.32
C LEU A 64 -1.51 -9.78 6.85
N PRO A 65 -2.20 -9.79 5.70
CA PRO A 65 -2.95 -8.62 5.23
C PRO A 65 -3.99 -8.10 6.25
N THR A 66 -4.50 -8.97 7.11
CA THR A 66 -5.49 -8.64 8.14
C THR A 66 -4.90 -8.36 9.51
N SER A 67 -3.56 -8.38 9.65
CA SER A 67 -2.90 -8.08 10.92
C SER A 67 -3.18 -6.63 11.35
N ALA A 68 -3.45 -6.46 12.65
CA ALA A 68 -3.73 -5.18 13.25
C ALA A 68 -2.64 -4.82 14.28
N PRO A 69 -2.24 -3.54 14.37
CA PRO A 69 -2.74 -2.39 13.59
C PRO A 69 -2.15 -2.31 12.17
N LEU A 70 -0.97 -2.90 11.96
CA LEU A 70 -0.26 -2.94 10.68
C LEU A 70 -0.33 -4.36 10.12
N PRO A 71 -0.60 -4.53 8.81
CA PRO A 71 -0.75 -3.52 7.75
C PRO A 71 -2.17 -2.95 7.59
N ALA A 72 -3.16 -3.44 8.34
CA ALA A 72 -4.58 -3.15 8.13
C ALA A 72 -4.92 -1.65 8.02
N LEU A 73 -4.28 -0.79 8.82
CA LEU A 73 -4.49 0.66 8.78
C LEU A 73 -4.07 1.32 7.45
N GLY A 74 -3.20 0.70 6.65
CA GLY A 74 -2.76 1.25 5.37
C GLY A 74 -3.86 1.25 4.29
N TYR A 75 -4.80 0.31 4.35
CA TYR A 75 -5.83 0.15 3.31
C TYR A 75 -6.83 1.31 3.24
N PRO A 76 -7.35 1.86 4.36
CA PRO A 76 -8.18 3.06 4.30
C PRO A 76 -7.49 4.25 3.60
N PHE A 77 -6.21 4.50 3.87
CA PHE A 77 -5.46 5.56 3.20
C PHE A 77 -5.22 5.28 1.71
N LEU A 78 -5.01 4.01 1.35
CA LEU A 78 -4.94 3.57 -0.04
C LEU A 78 -6.25 3.87 -0.79
N VAL A 79 -7.39 3.53 -0.18
CA VAL A 79 -8.72 3.79 -0.76
C VAL A 79 -8.96 5.28 -0.95
N LEU A 80 -8.64 6.11 0.06
CA LEU A 80 -8.74 7.57 -0.06
C LEU A 80 -7.86 8.12 -1.18
N THR A 81 -6.67 7.54 -1.37
CA THR A 81 -5.76 7.92 -2.45
C THR A 81 -6.36 7.61 -3.81
N PHE A 82 -6.97 6.43 -4.01
CA PHE A 82 -7.64 6.08 -5.26
C PHE A 82 -8.83 7.00 -5.56
N ILE A 83 -9.63 7.34 -4.55
CA ILE A 83 -10.72 8.32 -4.70
C ILE A 83 -10.15 9.66 -5.19
N GLY A 84 -9.04 10.10 -4.61
CA GLY A 84 -8.33 11.31 -5.03
C GLY A 84 -7.85 11.26 -6.47
N TRP A 85 -7.19 10.19 -6.88
CA TRP A 85 -6.72 10.00 -8.26
C TRP A 85 -7.86 10.02 -9.26
N ILE A 86 -8.93 9.26 -9.01
CA ILE A 86 -10.12 9.20 -9.89
C ILE A 86 -10.73 10.60 -10.02
N TRP A 87 -10.89 11.31 -8.91
CA TRP A 87 -11.43 12.66 -8.92
C TRP A 87 -10.59 13.64 -9.77
N THR A 88 -9.26 13.56 -9.67
CA THR A 88 -8.35 14.39 -10.49
C THR A 88 -8.52 14.10 -11.97
N LEU A 89 -8.62 12.82 -12.36
CA LEU A 89 -8.83 12.43 -13.76
C LEU A 89 -10.18 12.93 -14.29
N LEU A 90 -11.27 12.71 -13.54
CA LEU A 90 -12.61 13.18 -13.92
C LEU A 90 -12.71 14.70 -14.06
N LYS A 91 -11.93 15.46 -13.28
CA LYS A 91 -11.86 16.92 -13.40
C LYS A 91 -11.06 17.37 -14.63
N ALA A 92 -10.04 16.62 -15.03
CA ALA A 92 -9.21 16.94 -16.19
C ALA A 92 -9.92 16.67 -17.54
N GLU A 93 -10.89 15.75 -17.57
CA GLU A 93 -11.68 15.44 -18.77
C GLU A 93 -12.82 16.44 -19.04
N ARG A 94 -13.16 17.30 -18.08
CA ARG A 94 -14.20 18.33 -18.19
C ARG A 94 -13.63 19.68 -18.58
#